data_AF-A0A8J5V8U0-F1
#
_entry.id   AF-A0A8J5V8U0-F1
#
_cell.length_a   1.000
_cell.length_b   1.000
_cell.length_c   1.000
_cell.angle_alpha   90.00
_cell.angle_beta   90.00
_cell.angle_gamma   90.00
#
_symmetry.space_group_name_H-M   'P 1'
#
loop_
_entity.id
_entity.type
_entity.pdbx_description
1 polymer ?
#
loop_
_entity_poly.entity_id
_entity_poly.type
_entity_poly.pdbx_seq_one_letter_code
_entity_poly.pdbx_strand_id
1 'polypeptide(L)'
;MALTSMLRSLSRLSRRGCAGPGPGPGPSPFRHHRYPYSPFSTAAADAVERGFAGLGPTAKGEKARVVVLGTGWAGSRLMKDLDTSGYEVVCVSPRNHMVFTPLLASTCVGTLEFRSVAEPLARIQPAVSNSPGSYFLLARCTAVDPDAHTIDCETVTEGEKDALKPSKFKVAYDKLVFACGAEASTFGIRGVTDHAIFLREVHHAQEIRRKLLLNLMLSDIPGISEEERRRLLHCVVVGGGPTGVEFSGELSDFIIRDVKQRYSHVKDYIHVTLIEANEILSSFDVRLRQYATNQLIKSGVRLVQGIVKDVQPNKLILDNGEEVPFGLLVWSTGVGASSFVKSLPFPKSPGGRIGVDEWLRVPSARDVFAIGDCSGFLEETGKDILPALAQVAERQGKYLAHLLNHVMKAGGGHANCEIDVDLGPAFVYKHLGSMATVGRYKALVDLRQSKESKGISLAGFVSWFIWRSAYLTRVISWRNRLYVAINWLTTLLFGRDISRI
;
A
#
# COMPACT_ATOMS: atom_id res chain seq x y z
N MET A 1 -1.34 -31.06 2.86
CA MET A 1 -0.41 -30.71 3.96
C MET A 1 -0.89 -29.56 4.86
N ALA A 2 -2.20 -29.23 4.89
CA ALA A 2 -2.75 -28.14 5.72
C ALA A 2 -3.69 -28.61 6.85
N LEU A 3 -4.02 -29.91 6.94
CA LEU A 3 -4.88 -30.45 8.00
C LEU A 3 -4.11 -30.93 9.25
N THR A 4 -2.81 -31.22 9.12
CA THR A 4 -2.02 -31.84 10.20
C THR A 4 -1.49 -30.84 11.24
N SER A 5 -1.55 -29.54 10.95
CA SER A 5 -1.10 -28.47 11.85
C SER A 5 -2.16 -28.07 12.89
N MET A 6 -3.43 -28.41 12.67
CA MET A 6 -4.54 -27.94 13.52
C MET A 6 -4.72 -28.80 14.79
N LEU A 7 -4.32 -30.09 14.76
CA LEU A 7 -4.51 -31.02 15.88
C LEU A 7 -3.37 -31.04 16.92
N ARG A 8 -2.21 -30.41 16.64
CA ARG A 8 -1.08 -30.35 17.59
C ARG A 8 -1.11 -29.16 18.55
N SER A 9 -2.05 -28.21 18.36
CA SER A 9 -2.15 -27.02 19.22
C SER A 9 -3.13 -27.17 20.39
N LEU A 10 -3.91 -28.26 20.47
CA LEU A 10 -4.97 -28.43 21.48
C LEU A 10 -4.58 -29.33 22.66
N SER A 11 -3.34 -29.84 22.72
CA SER A 11 -2.88 -30.75 23.80
C SER A 11 -1.91 -30.13 24.83
N ARG A 12 -1.71 -28.80 24.84
CA ARG A 12 -0.79 -28.12 25.78
C ARG A 12 -1.41 -27.07 26.70
N LEU A 13 -2.74 -27.04 26.83
CA LEU A 13 -3.45 -26.20 27.80
C LEU A 13 -4.26 -27.08 28.75
N SER A 14 -3.56 -27.81 29.62
CA SER A 14 -4.12 -28.32 30.86
C SER A 14 -2.97 -28.55 31.83
N ARG A 15 -2.97 -27.74 32.89
CA ARG A 15 -2.18 -27.79 34.14
C ARG A 15 -1.50 -26.45 34.42
N ARG A 16 -2.18 -25.61 35.20
CA ARG A 16 -1.59 -24.90 36.35
C ARG A 16 -2.74 -24.42 37.23
N GLY A 17 -2.76 -24.97 38.44
CA GLY A 17 -3.80 -24.76 39.44
C GLY A 17 -3.63 -23.45 40.22
N CYS A 18 -4.71 -23.11 40.90
CA CYS A 18 -4.92 -21.95 41.75
C CYS A 18 -4.04 -21.94 43.01
N ALA A 19 -3.63 -20.75 43.45
CA ALA A 19 -3.36 -20.43 44.85
C ALA A 19 -3.70 -18.94 45.09
N GLY A 20 -4.43 -18.66 46.18
CA GLY A 20 -5.06 -17.37 46.50
C GLY A 20 -4.13 -16.31 47.11
N PRO A 21 -4.68 -15.13 47.49
CA PRO A 21 -3.90 -13.95 47.87
C PRO A 21 -3.61 -13.89 49.38
N GLY A 22 -2.44 -13.34 49.75
CA GLY A 22 -2.06 -12.99 51.12
C GLY A 22 -1.70 -11.48 51.23
N PRO A 23 -1.82 -10.89 52.43
CA PRO A 23 -1.99 -9.43 52.60
C PRO A 23 -0.67 -8.67 52.70
N GLY A 24 -0.70 -7.38 52.33
CA GLY A 24 0.46 -6.47 52.36
C GLY A 24 0.78 -5.88 53.75
N PRO A 25 1.79 -4.99 53.80
CA PRO A 25 1.70 -3.83 54.70
C PRO A 25 2.24 -2.52 54.07
N GLY A 26 1.49 -1.43 54.33
CA GLY A 26 1.95 -0.13 54.87
C GLY A 26 2.97 0.76 54.12
N PRO A 27 2.68 2.06 53.88
CA PRO A 27 3.60 3.01 53.25
C PRO A 27 4.36 3.90 54.25
N SER A 28 5.56 4.38 53.90
CA SER A 28 6.15 5.70 54.26
C SER A 28 7.65 5.78 53.87
N PRO A 29 8.29 6.97 53.86
CA PRO A 29 7.93 8.18 53.13
C PRO A 29 9.11 8.76 52.30
N PHE A 30 8.78 9.75 51.46
CA PHE A 30 9.66 10.58 50.64
C PHE A 30 10.85 11.20 51.40
N ARG A 31 12.03 11.24 50.75
CA ARG A 31 13.11 12.19 51.06
C ARG A 31 13.49 12.98 49.81
N HIS A 32 13.20 14.28 49.86
CA HIS A 32 13.77 15.29 48.97
C HIS A 32 15.22 15.56 49.34
N HIS A 33 16.12 15.49 48.35
CA HIS A 33 17.42 16.15 48.43
C HIS A 33 17.52 17.21 47.33
N ARG A 34 17.45 18.47 47.78
CA ARG A 34 17.93 19.66 47.07
C ARG A 34 19.37 19.88 47.49
N TYR A 35 20.26 20.15 46.54
CA TYR A 35 21.51 20.90 46.74
C TYR A 35 21.91 21.59 45.41
N PRO A 36 22.73 22.64 45.43
CA PRO A 36 22.30 23.99 45.03
C PRO A 36 22.92 24.49 43.72
N TYR A 37 22.33 25.59 43.23
CA TYR A 37 22.86 26.43 42.16
C TYR A 37 24.24 27.01 42.49
N SER A 38 25.12 27.06 41.48
CA SER A 38 26.20 28.04 41.37
C SER A 38 26.21 28.61 39.93
N PRO A 39 26.50 29.91 39.73
CA PRO A 39 26.25 30.63 38.49
C PRO A 39 27.49 30.76 37.58
N PHE A 40 27.25 31.27 36.35
CA PHE A 40 28.20 31.71 35.31
C PHE A 40 28.65 30.68 34.25
N SER A 41 27.94 30.67 33.13
CA SER A 41 28.50 31.11 31.84
C SER A 41 27.36 31.35 30.84
N THR A 42 26.99 32.61 30.65
CA THR A 42 25.93 33.08 29.74
C THR A 42 26.43 33.29 28.30
N ALA A 43 27.42 32.51 27.84
CA ALA A 43 27.93 32.62 26.47
C ALA A 43 27.43 31.51 25.52
N ALA A 44 26.59 30.58 26.00
CA ALA A 44 26.00 29.52 25.19
C ALA A 44 24.46 29.63 25.04
N ALA A 45 23.87 30.71 25.57
CA ALA A 45 22.41 30.89 25.60
C ALA A 45 21.82 31.57 24.35
N ASP A 46 22.65 32.13 23.46
CA ASP A 46 22.18 32.93 22.30
C ASP A 46 22.22 32.20 20.95
N ALA A 47 22.24 30.86 20.94
CA ALA A 47 22.13 30.05 19.71
C ALA A 47 20.83 29.22 19.62
N VAL A 48 19.84 29.47 20.49
CA VAL A 48 18.56 28.74 20.52
C VAL A 48 17.42 29.58 19.93
N GLU A 49 17.63 30.20 18.77
CA GLU A 49 16.52 30.77 18.00
C GLU A 49 16.52 30.28 16.54
N ARG A 50 15.45 29.51 16.24
CA ARG A 50 14.98 28.96 14.95
C ARG A 50 15.41 27.53 14.55
N GLY A 51 15.59 26.64 15.53
CA GLY A 51 15.54 25.19 15.28
C GLY A 51 14.12 24.65 15.46
N PHE A 52 13.48 24.15 14.40
CA PHE A 52 12.19 23.47 14.52
C PHE A 52 12.31 22.27 15.48
N ALA A 53 11.54 22.25 16.58
CA ALA A 53 11.57 21.18 17.58
C ALA A 53 11.29 19.81 16.94
N GLY A 54 12.22 18.87 17.08
CA GLY A 54 12.19 17.56 16.42
C GLY A 54 13.02 16.52 17.18
N LEU A 55 13.14 15.30 16.63
CA LEU A 55 13.98 14.26 17.23
C LEU A 55 15.45 14.48 16.84
N GLY A 56 16.28 14.92 17.79
CA GLY A 56 17.72 15.14 17.57
C GLY A 56 18.53 13.84 17.43
N PRO A 57 19.84 13.93 17.11
CA PRO A 57 20.73 12.76 17.01
C PRO A 57 20.70 11.88 18.27
N THR A 58 20.87 10.57 18.11
CA THR A 58 20.93 9.64 19.25
C THR A 58 22.20 9.86 20.06
N ALA A 59 22.08 9.88 21.38
CA ALA A 59 23.21 10.01 22.29
C ALA A 59 23.94 8.67 22.52
N LYS A 60 25.15 8.74 23.06
CA LYS A 60 25.92 7.54 23.42
C LYS A 60 25.19 6.72 24.47
N GLY A 61 24.94 5.44 24.17
CA GLY A 61 24.20 4.52 25.04
C GLY A 61 22.70 4.46 24.77
N GLU A 62 22.19 5.31 23.88
CA GLU A 62 20.84 5.16 23.33
C GLU A 62 20.84 4.09 22.22
N LYS A 63 19.65 3.55 21.94
CA LYS A 63 19.47 2.64 20.81
C LYS A 63 19.63 3.42 19.52
N ALA A 64 20.15 2.76 18.49
CA ALA A 64 20.19 3.35 17.16
C ALA A 64 18.76 3.58 16.64
N ARG A 65 18.53 4.66 15.90
CA ARG A 65 17.22 5.02 15.36
C ARG A 65 17.10 4.64 13.89
N VAL A 66 16.13 3.78 13.60
CA VAL A 66 15.71 3.45 12.23
C VAL A 66 14.48 4.27 11.87
N VAL A 67 14.64 5.21 10.94
CA VAL A 67 13.52 6.00 10.39
C VAL A 67 12.98 5.31 9.15
N VAL A 68 11.68 5.00 9.15
CA VAL A 68 10.98 4.33 8.04
C VAL A 68 9.94 5.28 7.43
N LEU A 69 10.10 5.61 6.16
CA LEU A 69 9.19 6.49 5.42
C LEU A 69 8.12 5.68 4.70
N GLY A 70 6.91 5.62 5.26
CA GLY A 70 5.74 5.01 4.64
C GLY A 70 5.19 3.77 5.36
N THR A 71 3.86 3.61 5.29
CA THR A 71 3.08 2.55 5.94
C THR A 71 2.58 1.47 4.98
N GLY A 72 3.18 1.37 3.79
CA GLY A 72 2.81 0.38 2.77
C GLY A 72 3.31 -1.03 3.08
N TRP A 73 3.24 -1.90 2.07
CA TRP A 73 3.70 -3.30 2.14
C TRP A 73 5.16 -3.45 2.61
N ALA A 74 6.08 -2.65 2.06
CA ALA A 74 7.50 -2.75 2.36
C ALA A 74 7.82 -2.27 3.79
N GLY A 75 7.40 -1.04 4.13
CA GLY A 75 7.66 -0.44 5.45
C GLY A 75 7.00 -1.21 6.59
N SER A 76 5.73 -1.61 6.43
CA SER A 76 5.05 -2.44 7.43
C SER A 76 5.76 -3.78 7.61
N ARG A 77 6.21 -4.42 6.52
CA ARG A 77 6.88 -5.72 6.63
C ARG A 77 8.25 -5.63 7.27
N LEU A 78 8.99 -4.55 7.00
CA LEU A 78 10.27 -4.25 7.64
C LEU A 78 10.11 -4.08 9.15
N MET A 79 9.24 -3.17 9.59
CA MET A 79 9.03 -2.87 11.00
C MET A 79 8.57 -4.07 11.82
N LYS A 80 7.93 -5.06 11.19
CA LYS A 80 7.49 -6.29 11.85
C LYS A 80 8.63 -7.14 12.41
N ASP A 81 9.76 -7.17 11.71
CA ASP A 81 10.88 -8.08 12.02
C ASP A 81 12.12 -7.32 12.54
N LEU A 82 12.07 -5.98 12.66
CA LEU A 82 13.14 -5.20 13.28
C LEU A 82 13.27 -5.49 14.77
N ASP A 83 14.51 -5.65 15.24
CA ASP A 83 14.83 -5.97 16.62
C ASP A 83 14.84 -4.70 17.49
N THR A 84 13.72 -4.44 18.16
CA THR A 84 13.56 -3.27 19.04
C THR A 84 14.32 -3.35 20.37
N SER A 85 15.10 -4.41 20.60
CA SER A 85 16.04 -4.46 21.72
C SER A 85 17.24 -3.53 21.50
N GLY A 86 17.68 -3.35 20.26
CA GLY A 86 18.78 -2.44 19.91
C GLY A 86 18.41 -1.29 18.97
N TYR A 87 17.19 -1.29 18.40
CA TYR A 87 16.67 -0.18 17.61
C TYR A 87 15.48 0.55 18.24
N GLU A 88 15.47 1.87 18.10
CA GLU A 88 14.28 2.72 18.13
C GLU A 88 13.72 2.86 16.72
N VAL A 89 12.41 2.69 16.55
CA VAL A 89 11.77 2.74 15.23
C VAL A 89 10.88 3.97 15.14
N VAL A 90 11.15 4.83 14.16
CA VAL A 90 10.34 6.02 13.86
C VAL A 90 9.72 5.86 12.49
N CYS A 91 8.39 5.70 12.45
CA CYS A 91 7.65 5.67 11.19
C CYS A 91 7.09 7.06 10.89
N VAL A 92 7.43 7.61 9.72
CA VAL A 92 6.86 8.86 9.22
C VAL A 92 6.00 8.55 8.01
N SER A 93 4.71 8.91 8.07
CA SER A 93 3.81 8.74 6.92
C SER A 93 2.60 9.65 7.01
N PRO A 94 2.07 10.15 5.88
CA PRO A 94 0.82 10.90 5.86
C PRO A 94 -0.41 10.05 6.15
N ARG A 95 -0.25 8.74 6.37
CA ARG A 95 -1.34 7.78 6.54
C ARG A 95 -1.02 6.80 7.66
N ASN A 96 -1.92 6.68 8.63
CA ASN A 96 -1.75 5.86 9.83
C ASN A 96 -2.05 4.35 9.66
N HIS A 97 -2.36 3.90 8.45
CA HIS A 97 -2.77 2.53 8.19
C HIS A 97 -2.07 1.98 6.95
N MET A 98 -1.93 0.65 6.89
CA MET A 98 -1.57 -0.08 5.69
C MET A 98 -2.84 -0.42 4.90
N VAL A 99 -2.75 -0.34 3.57
CA VAL A 99 -3.81 -0.78 2.66
C VAL A 99 -3.45 -2.16 2.09
N PHE A 100 -4.32 -3.14 2.28
CA PHE A 100 -4.26 -4.45 1.64
C PHE A 100 -4.74 -4.33 0.20
N THR A 101 -3.87 -3.77 -0.65
CA THR A 101 -4.16 -3.41 -2.04
C THR A 101 -4.78 -4.51 -2.91
N PRO A 102 -4.50 -5.82 -2.75
CA PRO A 102 -5.10 -6.85 -3.60
C PRO A 102 -6.62 -7.02 -3.47
N LEU A 103 -7.25 -6.48 -2.42
CA LEU A 103 -8.70 -6.53 -2.24
C LEU A 103 -9.37 -5.16 -2.41
N LEU A 104 -8.62 -4.14 -2.82
CA LEU A 104 -9.12 -2.76 -2.91
C LEU A 104 -10.20 -2.62 -3.99
N ALA A 105 -10.07 -3.29 -5.13
CA ALA A 105 -11.07 -3.26 -6.21
C ALA A 105 -12.46 -3.70 -5.72
N SER A 106 -12.53 -4.76 -4.91
CA SER A 106 -13.79 -5.24 -4.31
C SER A 106 -14.47 -4.22 -3.40
N THR A 107 -13.73 -3.24 -2.86
CA THR A 107 -14.32 -2.16 -2.06
C THR A 107 -14.98 -1.07 -2.89
N CYS A 108 -14.67 -0.96 -4.19
CA CYS A 108 -15.24 0.08 -5.02
C CYS A 108 -16.73 -0.10 -5.30
N VAL A 109 -17.25 -1.33 -5.19
CA VAL A 109 -18.65 -1.68 -5.51
C VAL A 109 -19.47 -2.20 -4.33
N GLY A 110 -18.89 -2.33 -3.13
CA GLY A 110 -19.62 -2.87 -1.96
C GLY A 110 -19.46 -4.38 -1.72
N THR A 111 -18.60 -5.09 -2.47
CA THR A 111 -18.28 -6.51 -2.19
C THR A 111 -17.52 -6.67 -0.88
N LEU A 112 -16.68 -5.69 -0.55
CA LEU A 112 -16.00 -5.55 0.71
C LEU A 112 -16.14 -4.13 1.24
N GLU A 113 -16.21 -3.99 2.55
CA GLU A 113 -16.11 -2.69 3.20
C GLU A 113 -14.68 -2.15 3.28
N PHE A 114 -14.54 -0.83 3.22
CA PHE A 114 -13.23 -0.14 3.22
C PHE A 114 -12.36 -0.54 4.43
N ARG A 115 -12.98 -0.72 5.60
CA ARG A 115 -12.29 -1.13 6.83
C ARG A 115 -11.71 -2.55 6.77
N SER A 116 -12.19 -3.40 5.86
CA SER A 116 -11.68 -4.77 5.69
C SER A 116 -10.33 -4.82 4.97
N VAL A 117 -9.98 -3.76 4.25
CA VAL A 117 -8.69 -3.65 3.53
C VAL A 117 -7.74 -2.62 4.16
N ALA A 118 -8.15 -1.94 5.23
CA ALA A 118 -7.32 -0.98 5.96
C ALA A 118 -6.90 -1.52 7.32
N GLU A 119 -5.61 -1.45 7.63
CA GLU A 119 -5.03 -1.95 8.89
C GLU A 119 -4.25 -0.85 9.61
N PRO A 120 -4.73 -0.35 10.77
CA PRO A 120 -3.99 0.65 11.54
C PRO A 120 -2.57 0.15 11.86
N LEU A 121 -1.56 0.95 11.52
CA LEU A 121 -0.16 0.55 11.61
C LEU A 121 0.22 0.13 13.05
N ALA A 122 -0.18 0.95 14.03
CA ALA A 122 0.10 0.72 15.45
C ALA A 122 -0.41 -0.64 15.97
N ARG A 123 -1.38 -1.25 15.29
CA ARG A 123 -1.90 -2.58 15.65
C ARG A 123 -1.08 -3.71 15.06
N ILE A 124 -0.66 -3.57 13.80
CA ILE A 124 0.05 -4.63 13.07
C ILE A 124 1.57 -4.57 13.30
N GLN A 125 2.08 -3.44 13.79
CA GLN A 125 3.49 -3.21 14.11
C GLN A 125 3.66 -2.79 15.57
N PRO A 126 3.88 -3.73 16.52
CA PRO A 126 4.18 -3.40 17.91
C PRO A 126 5.42 -2.53 18.08
N ALA A 127 6.36 -2.59 17.12
CA ALA A 127 7.60 -1.84 17.14
C ALA A 127 7.40 -0.31 17.22
N VAL A 128 6.26 0.21 16.76
CA VAL A 128 5.94 1.65 16.78
C VAL A 128 4.84 2.02 17.78
N SER A 129 4.32 1.05 18.54
CA SER A 129 3.22 1.27 19.49
C SER A 129 3.53 0.85 20.92
N ASN A 130 4.36 -0.16 21.13
CA ASN A 130 4.64 -0.72 22.45
C ASN A 130 6.12 -0.55 22.87
N SER A 131 7.03 -0.37 21.92
CA SER A 131 8.46 -0.21 22.23
C SER A 131 8.73 1.21 22.73
N PRO A 132 9.30 1.37 23.95
CA PRO A 132 9.71 2.69 24.45
C PRO A 132 10.68 3.37 23.48
N GLY A 133 10.50 4.67 23.23
CA GLY A 133 11.34 5.44 22.30
C GLY A 133 11.01 5.25 20.81
N SER A 134 10.00 4.44 20.47
CA SER A 134 9.51 4.33 19.10
C SER A 134 8.29 5.21 18.85
N TYR A 135 8.15 5.71 17.62
CA TYR A 135 7.12 6.69 17.26
C TYR A 135 6.45 6.36 15.93
N PHE A 136 5.15 6.64 15.85
CA PHE A 136 4.47 6.89 14.58
C PHE A 136 4.16 8.39 14.49
N LEU A 137 4.64 9.03 13.42
CA LEU A 137 4.46 10.45 13.15
C LEU A 137 3.58 10.62 11.91
N LEU A 138 2.41 11.24 12.10
CA LEU A 138 1.49 11.59 11.01
C LEU A 138 2.00 12.83 10.27
N ALA A 139 2.96 12.61 9.38
CA ALA A 139 3.69 13.67 8.67
C ALA A 139 4.18 13.18 7.30
N ARG A 140 4.50 14.13 6.42
CA ARG A 140 5.18 13.87 5.15
C ARG A 140 6.66 14.21 5.31
N CYS A 141 7.54 13.35 4.83
CA CYS A 141 8.92 13.74 4.58
C CYS A 141 8.95 14.64 3.34
N THR A 142 9.65 15.76 3.43
CA THR A 142 9.72 16.82 2.42
C THR A 142 11.12 16.98 1.85
N ALA A 143 12.15 16.71 2.65
CA ALA A 143 13.55 16.72 2.22
C ALA A 143 14.38 15.74 3.07
N VAL A 144 15.55 15.38 2.56
CA VAL A 144 16.57 14.56 3.24
C VAL A 144 17.91 15.27 3.15
N ASP A 145 18.63 15.30 4.27
CA ASP A 145 20.02 15.72 4.35
C ASP A 145 20.85 14.50 4.76
N PRO A 146 21.48 13.81 3.79
CA PRO A 146 22.24 12.59 4.06
C PRO A 146 23.53 12.86 4.83
N ASP A 147 24.13 14.04 4.70
CA ASP A 147 25.36 14.40 5.39
C ASP A 147 25.06 14.69 6.87
N ALA A 148 24.02 15.48 7.13
CA ALA A 148 23.56 15.75 8.49
C ALA A 148 22.78 14.60 9.15
N HIS A 149 22.46 13.54 8.39
CA HIS A 149 21.64 12.40 8.84
C HIS A 149 20.27 12.83 9.39
N THR A 150 19.60 13.75 8.67
CA THR A 150 18.27 14.24 9.06
C THR A 150 17.27 14.22 7.91
N ILE A 151 15.99 14.16 8.27
CA ILE A 151 14.88 14.40 7.36
C ILE A 151 14.05 15.60 7.83
N ASP A 152 13.52 16.34 6.86
CA ASP A 152 12.58 17.43 7.10
C ASP A 152 11.16 16.90 6.94
N CYS A 153 10.35 17.07 7.97
CA CYS A 153 8.98 16.60 8.04
C CYS A 153 8.00 17.75 8.17
N GLU A 154 6.79 17.56 7.62
CA GLU A 154 5.66 18.47 7.78
C GLU A 154 4.42 17.68 8.22
N THR A 155 3.74 18.14 9.27
CA THR A 155 2.55 17.46 9.80
C THR A 155 1.39 17.48 8.81
N VAL A 156 0.58 16.42 8.83
CA VAL A 156 -0.67 16.36 8.05
C VAL A 156 -1.83 16.80 8.94
N THR A 157 -2.55 17.85 8.53
CA THR A 157 -3.67 18.43 9.28
C THR A 157 -5.04 18.24 8.59
N GLU A 158 -5.09 17.48 7.50
CA GLU A 158 -6.33 17.08 6.78
C GLU A 158 -7.34 18.22 6.48
N GLY A 159 -6.86 19.46 6.31
CA GLY A 159 -7.73 20.58 5.97
C GLY A 159 -8.21 21.42 7.16
N GLU A 160 -7.86 21.06 8.39
CA GLU A 160 -8.05 21.84 9.62
C GLU A 160 -7.12 23.07 9.68
N LYS A 161 -7.03 23.83 8.58
CA LYS A 161 -6.05 24.91 8.39
C LYS A 161 -6.22 26.07 9.37
N ASP A 162 -7.45 26.29 9.84
CA ASP A 162 -7.80 27.38 10.74
C ASP A 162 -7.47 27.05 12.21
N ALA A 163 -7.54 25.77 12.60
CA ALA A 163 -7.27 25.31 13.97
C ALA A 163 -5.85 24.76 14.15
N LEU A 164 -5.26 24.14 13.12
CA LEU A 164 -3.95 23.49 13.16
C LEU A 164 -3.16 23.82 11.89
N LYS A 165 -2.19 24.74 12.01
CA LYS A 165 -1.23 25.01 10.94
C LYS A 165 -0.26 23.83 10.79
N PRO A 166 0.09 23.41 9.56
CA PRO A 166 1.15 22.43 9.34
C PRO A 166 2.43 22.89 10.02
N SER A 167 2.97 22.04 10.90
CA SER A 167 4.21 22.30 11.62
C SER A 167 5.34 21.55 10.94
N LYS A 168 6.48 22.22 10.78
CA LYS A 168 7.71 21.63 10.25
C LYS A 168 8.60 21.19 11.40
N PHE A 169 9.31 20.09 11.24
CA PHE A 169 10.24 19.56 12.22
C PHE A 169 11.29 18.67 11.57
N LYS A 170 12.41 18.46 12.25
CA LYS A 170 13.47 17.55 11.80
C LYS A 170 13.44 16.23 12.56
N VAL A 171 13.84 15.15 11.91
CA VAL A 171 14.09 13.85 12.55
C VAL A 171 15.46 13.38 12.13
N ALA A 172 16.39 13.27 13.09
CA ALA A 172 17.68 12.64 12.89
C ALA A 172 17.53 11.11 12.85
N TYR A 173 18.37 10.44 12.09
CA TYR A 173 18.37 8.99 11.93
C TYR A 173 19.76 8.38 12.03
N ASP A 174 19.85 7.14 12.51
CA ASP A 174 21.04 6.31 12.32
C ASP A 174 20.96 5.49 11.04
N LYS A 175 19.74 5.03 10.70
CA LYS A 175 19.43 4.38 9.41
C LYS A 175 18.13 4.94 8.86
N LEU A 176 18.11 5.27 7.57
CA LEU A 176 16.92 5.78 6.88
C LEU A 176 16.44 4.77 5.84
N VAL A 177 15.14 4.44 5.86
CA VAL A 177 14.53 3.55 4.88
C VAL A 177 13.38 4.22 4.14
N PHE A 178 13.56 4.43 2.84
CA PHE A 178 12.50 4.83 1.93
C PHE A 178 11.59 3.64 1.60
N ALA A 179 10.33 3.70 2.03
CA ALA A 179 9.28 2.72 1.73
C ALA A 179 7.98 3.42 1.30
N CYS A 180 8.12 4.59 0.64
CA CYS A 180 7.03 5.51 0.34
C CYS A 180 6.16 5.07 -0.86
N GLY A 181 6.56 4.01 -1.56
CA GLY A 181 5.81 3.45 -2.68
C GLY A 181 5.95 4.27 -3.96
N ALA A 182 4.89 4.34 -4.75
CA ALA A 182 4.90 4.97 -6.07
C ALA A 182 3.57 5.68 -6.34
N GLU A 183 3.62 6.66 -7.23
CA GLU A 183 2.46 7.43 -7.69
C GLU A 183 1.88 6.83 -8.98
N ALA A 184 0.61 7.11 -9.24
CA ALA A 184 -0.01 6.76 -10.51
C ALA A 184 0.63 7.58 -11.63
N SER A 185 0.98 6.93 -12.73
CA SER A 185 1.50 7.62 -13.92
C SER A 185 0.36 7.99 -14.84
N THR A 186 0.29 9.28 -15.20
CA THR A 186 -0.60 9.79 -16.24
C THR A 186 0.02 9.72 -17.63
N PHE A 187 1.31 9.38 -17.73
CA PHE A 187 2.11 9.44 -18.96
C PHE A 187 2.12 10.83 -19.62
N GLY A 188 1.83 11.89 -18.85
CA GLY A 188 1.71 13.25 -19.39
C GLY A 188 0.41 13.51 -20.16
N ILE A 189 -0.54 12.58 -20.13
CA ILE A 189 -1.85 12.75 -20.80
C ILE A 189 -2.66 13.79 -20.02
N ARG A 190 -3.11 14.82 -20.74
CA ARG A 190 -3.87 15.95 -20.16
C ARG A 190 -5.24 15.48 -19.66
N GLY A 191 -5.71 16.11 -18.58
CA GLY A 191 -7.02 15.86 -17.98
C GLY A 191 -7.16 14.57 -17.17
N VAL A 192 -6.16 13.67 -17.18
CA VAL A 192 -6.21 12.44 -16.36
C VAL A 192 -6.33 12.78 -14.88
N THR A 193 -5.53 13.72 -14.37
CA THR A 193 -5.59 14.16 -12.96
C THR A 193 -6.90 14.84 -12.59
N ASP A 194 -7.56 15.46 -13.57
CA ASP A 194 -8.70 16.34 -13.34
C ASP A 194 -10.04 15.59 -13.44
N HIS A 195 -10.05 14.49 -14.21
CA HIS A 195 -11.29 13.80 -14.60
C HIS A 195 -11.29 12.29 -14.33
N ALA A 196 -10.12 11.67 -14.11
CA ALA A 196 -10.03 10.26 -13.75
C ALA A 196 -9.81 10.06 -12.25
N ILE A 197 -10.32 8.96 -11.72
CA ILE A 197 -10.05 8.53 -10.35
C ILE A 197 -9.06 7.38 -10.38
N PHE A 198 -7.92 7.50 -9.70
CA PHE A 198 -6.97 6.39 -9.58
C PHE A 198 -7.52 5.29 -8.68
N LEU A 199 -7.03 4.05 -8.80
CA LEU A 199 -7.41 2.95 -7.88
C LEU A 199 -6.19 2.44 -7.10
N ARG A 200 -5.80 3.20 -6.07
CA ARG A 200 -4.58 2.94 -5.27
C ARG A 200 -4.76 2.99 -3.76
N GLU A 201 -5.72 3.77 -3.29
CA GLU A 201 -5.91 4.11 -1.87
C GLU A 201 -7.35 3.89 -1.45
N VAL A 202 -7.62 3.90 -0.15
CA VAL A 202 -9.00 3.73 0.35
C VAL A 202 -9.89 4.89 -0.06
N HIS A 203 -9.39 6.14 0.01
CA HIS A 203 -10.16 7.33 -0.40
C HIS A 203 -10.48 7.31 -1.90
N HIS A 204 -9.59 6.76 -2.73
CA HIS A 204 -9.87 6.52 -4.13
C HIS A 204 -11.05 5.56 -4.32
N ALA A 205 -11.06 4.43 -3.61
CA ALA A 205 -12.16 3.48 -3.68
C ALA A 205 -13.49 4.07 -3.15
N GLN A 206 -13.43 4.91 -2.13
CA GLN A 206 -14.58 5.68 -1.64
C GLN A 206 -15.12 6.62 -2.72
N GLU A 207 -14.24 7.38 -3.38
CA GLU A 207 -14.62 8.31 -4.44
C GLU A 207 -15.22 7.58 -5.66
N ILE A 208 -14.64 6.44 -6.05
CA ILE A 208 -15.20 5.57 -7.10
C ILE A 208 -16.61 5.10 -6.72
N ARG A 209 -16.80 4.55 -5.50
CA ARG A 209 -18.12 4.10 -5.04
C ARG A 209 -19.13 5.26 -5.01
N ARG A 210 -18.71 6.41 -4.48
CA ARG A 210 -19.54 7.62 -4.38
C ARG A 210 -19.96 8.13 -5.76
N LYS A 211 -19.05 8.19 -6.72
CA LYS A 211 -19.31 8.64 -8.10
C LYS A 211 -20.19 7.65 -8.86
N LEU A 212 -19.92 6.34 -8.73
CA LEU A 212 -20.73 5.28 -9.34
C LEU A 212 -22.19 5.36 -8.90
N LEU A 213 -22.43 5.43 -7.58
CA LEU A 213 -23.78 5.53 -7.03
C LEU A 213 -24.46 6.86 -7.34
N LEU A 214 -23.69 7.97 -7.34
CA LEU A 214 -24.20 9.28 -7.75
C LEU A 214 -24.70 9.25 -9.20
N ASN A 215 -23.93 8.70 -10.13
CA ASN A 215 -24.34 8.63 -11.52
C ASN A 215 -25.59 7.76 -11.70
N LEU A 216 -25.70 6.64 -10.98
CA LEU A 216 -26.92 5.82 -10.94
C LEU A 216 -28.14 6.64 -10.52
N MET A 217 -28.05 7.36 -9.40
CA MET A 217 -29.16 8.19 -8.92
C MET A 217 -29.50 9.35 -9.87
N LEU A 218 -28.49 10.03 -10.41
CA LEU A 218 -28.71 11.15 -11.35
C LEU A 218 -29.35 10.68 -12.66
N SER A 219 -29.01 9.48 -13.13
CA SER A 219 -29.50 8.93 -14.40
C SER A 219 -31.02 8.66 -14.43
N ASP A 220 -31.63 8.59 -13.25
CA ASP A 220 -33.06 8.32 -13.04
C ASP A 220 -33.88 9.61 -12.78
N ILE A 221 -33.23 10.77 -12.76
CA ILE A 221 -33.90 12.07 -12.52
C ILE A 221 -34.77 12.45 -13.73
N PRO A 222 -36.02 12.90 -13.52
CA PRO A 222 -36.86 13.43 -14.60
C PRO A 222 -36.19 14.56 -15.37
N GLY A 223 -36.26 14.51 -16.70
CA GLY A 223 -35.67 15.53 -17.59
C GLY A 223 -34.27 15.21 -18.10
N ILE A 224 -33.64 14.12 -17.64
CA ILE A 224 -32.36 13.64 -18.19
C ILE A 224 -32.59 12.97 -19.56
N SER A 225 -31.84 13.42 -20.57
CA SER A 225 -31.90 12.85 -21.93
C SER A 225 -31.34 11.43 -21.96
N GLU A 226 -31.68 10.66 -23.00
CA GLU A 226 -31.19 9.30 -23.14
C GLU A 226 -29.66 9.27 -23.32
N GLU A 227 -29.11 10.23 -24.08
CA GLU A 227 -27.68 10.37 -24.32
C GLU A 227 -26.92 10.63 -23.02
N GLU A 228 -27.44 11.54 -22.18
CA GLU A 228 -26.85 11.85 -20.89
C GLU A 228 -26.95 10.67 -19.92
N ARG A 229 -28.07 9.93 -19.96
CA ARG A 229 -28.23 8.68 -19.19
C ARG A 229 -27.18 7.64 -19.60
N ARG A 230 -26.98 7.42 -20.90
CA ARG A 230 -25.94 6.52 -21.45
C ARG A 230 -24.55 6.94 -21.01
N ARG A 231 -24.26 8.24 -21.06
CA ARG A 231 -22.98 8.79 -20.62
C ARG A 231 -22.74 8.59 -19.13
N LEU A 232 -23.67 9.01 -18.28
CA LEU A 232 -23.56 8.88 -16.82
C LEU A 232 -23.30 7.43 -16.38
N LEU A 233 -23.92 6.48 -17.08
CA LEU A 233 -23.84 5.05 -16.78
C LEU A 233 -22.77 4.31 -17.56
N HIS A 234 -21.90 5.03 -18.27
CA HIS A 234 -20.71 4.45 -18.88
C HIS A 234 -19.53 4.50 -17.90
N CYS A 235 -19.12 3.32 -17.42
CA CYS A 235 -17.94 3.14 -16.59
C CYS A 235 -16.75 2.76 -17.48
N VAL A 236 -15.72 3.61 -17.53
CA VAL A 236 -14.50 3.37 -18.30
C VAL A 236 -13.35 3.07 -17.35
N VAL A 237 -12.65 1.96 -17.59
CA VAL A 237 -11.47 1.55 -16.85
C VAL A 237 -10.28 1.54 -17.80
N VAL A 238 -9.23 2.28 -17.48
CA VAL A 238 -8.00 2.32 -18.28
C VAL A 238 -6.92 1.49 -17.58
N GLY A 239 -6.39 0.48 -18.27
CA GLY A 239 -5.36 -0.43 -17.79
C GLY A 239 -5.84 -1.87 -17.64
N GLY A 240 -5.38 -2.76 -18.51
CA GLY A 240 -5.65 -4.19 -18.52
C GLY A 240 -4.78 -5.01 -17.55
N GLY A 241 -4.10 -4.38 -16.59
CA GLY A 241 -3.40 -5.09 -15.52
C GLY A 241 -4.37 -5.77 -14.53
N PRO A 242 -3.85 -6.52 -13.54
CA PRO A 242 -4.70 -7.19 -12.54
C PRO A 242 -5.73 -6.26 -11.90
N THR A 243 -5.33 -5.06 -11.49
CA THR A 243 -6.24 -4.09 -10.85
C THR A 243 -7.42 -3.70 -11.74
N GLY A 244 -7.19 -3.33 -13.01
CA GLY A 244 -8.28 -2.93 -13.90
C GLY A 244 -9.16 -4.09 -14.34
N VAL A 245 -8.59 -5.29 -14.51
CA VAL A 245 -9.35 -6.50 -14.80
C VAL A 245 -10.24 -6.91 -13.62
N GLU A 246 -9.68 -6.93 -12.40
CA GLU A 246 -10.45 -7.26 -11.19
C GLU A 246 -11.57 -6.26 -10.96
N PHE A 247 -11.29 -4.96 -11.11
CA PHE A 247 -12.30 -3.92 -10.95
C PHE A 247 -13.38 -3.99 -12.04
N SER A 248 -13.03 -4.26 -13.30
CA SER A 248 -14.00 -4.46 -14.38
C SER A 248 -14.91 -5.67 -14.11
N GLY A 249 -14.35 -6.75 -13.56
CA GLY A 249 -15.11 -7.92 -13.12
C GLY A 249 -16.07 -7.60 -11.96
N GLU A 250 -15.62 -6.85 -10.96
CA GLU A 250 -16.44 -6.40 -9.83
C GLU A 250 -17.58 -5.48 -10.27
N LEU A 251 -17.33 -4.54 -11.18
CA LEU A 251 -18.37 -3.69 -11.78
C LEU A 251 -19.41 -4.53 -12.55
N SER A 252 -18.96 -5.48 -13.36
CA SER A 252 -19.86 -6.39 -14.09
C SER A 252 -20.74 -7.20 -13.13
N ASP A 253 -20.16 -7.75 -12.06
CA ASP A 253 -20.92 -8.50 -11.06
C ASP A 253 -21.92 -7.61 -10.30
N PHE A 254 -21.57 -6.34 -10.04
CA PHE A 254 -22.46 -5.35 -9.44
C PHE A 254 -23.64 -5.00 -10.38
N ILE A 255 -23.37 -4.77 -11.66
CA ILE A 255 -24.40 -4.46 -12.66
C ILE A 255 -25.39 -5.62 -12.78
N ILE A 256 -24.88 -6.85 -12.93
CA ILE A 256 -25.71 -8.03 -13.18
C ILE A 256 -26.57 -8.40 -11.97
N ARG A 257 -26.04 -8.28 -10.74
CA ARG A 257 -26.74 -8.71 -9.53
C ARG A 257 -27.54 -7.59 -8.89
N ASP A 258 -26.91 -6.46 -8.62
CA ASP A 258 -27.46 -5.43 -7.75
C ASP A 258 -28.22 -4.36 -8.56
N VAL A 259 -27.64 -3.86 -9.65
CA VAL A 259 -28.28 -2.82 -10.49
C VAL A 259 -29.54 -3.36 -11.17
N LYS A 260 -29.49 -4.57 -11.75
CA LYS A 260 -30.68 -5.18 -12.38
C LYS A 260 -31.85 -5.39 -11.42
N GLN A 261 -31.58 -5.58 -10.13
CA GLN A 261 -32.63 -5.78 -9.12
C GLN A 261 -33.18 -4.46 -8.58
N ARG A 262 -32.34 -3.45 -8.38
CA ARG A 262 -32.70 -2.23 -7.63
C ARG A 262 -32.87 -0.97 -8.49
N TYR A 263 -32.32 -0.96 -9.70
CA TYR A 263 -32.35 0.17 -10.64
C TYR A 263 -32.93 -0.28 -11.98
N SER A 264 -34.13 -0.86 -11.94
CA SER A 264 -34.76 -1.53 -13.08
C SER A 264 -34.97 -0.61 -14.29
N HIS A 265 -35.16 0.69 -14.08
CA HIS A 265 -35.38 1.70 -15.13
C HIS A 265 -34.13 2.03 -15.93
N VAL A 266 -32.95 1.89 -15.32
CA VAL A 266 -31.68 2.31 -15.93
C VAL A 266 -30.70 1.16 -16.19
N LYS A 267 -31.10 -0.08 -15.85
CA LYS A 267 -30.27 -1.30 -15.92
C LYS A 267 -29.68 -1.60 -17.30
N ASP A 268 -30.35 -1.16 -18.38
CA ASP A 268 -29.95 -1.46 -19.76
C ASP A 268 -29.01 -0.39 -20.34
N TYR A 269 -28.80 0.72 -19.62
CA TYR A 269 -27.91 1.80 -20.01
C TYR A 269 -26.51 1.65 -19.39
N ILE A 270 -26.41 1.00 -18.23
CA ILE A 270 -25.13 0.83 -17.53
C ILE A 270 -24.24 -0.20 -18.22
N HIS A 271 -23.00 0.19 -18.50
CA HIS A 271 -22.04 -0.68 -19.16
C HIS A 271 -20.61 -0.31 -18.79
N VAL A 272 -19.70 -1.27 -18.99
CA VAL A 272 -18.29 -1.16 -18.64
C VAL A 272 -17.43 -1.27 -19.89
N THR A 273 -16.47 -0.37 -20.05
CA THR A 273 -15.41 -0.48 -21.06
C THR A 273 -14.05 -0.57 -20.39
N LEU A 274 -13.29 -1.61 -20.68
CA LEU A 274 -11.90 -1.75 -20.27
C LEU A 274 -10.99 -1.45 -21.47
N ILE A 275 -10.16 -0.43 -21.32
CA ILE A 275 -9.22 0.04 -22.35
C ILE A 275 -7.81 -0.39 -21.98
N GLU A 276 -7.12 -1.06 -22.91
CA GLU A 276 -5.73 -1.48 -22.76
C GLU A 276 -4.97 -1.26 -24.07
N ALA A 277 -3.70 -0.86 -24.02
CA ALA A 277 -2.93 -0.59 -25.23
C ALA A 277 -2.61 -1.89 -26.01
N ASN A 278 -2.38 -2.98 -25.29
CA ASN A 278 -2.05 -4.29 -25.85
C ASN A 278 -3.04 -5.35 -25.34
N GLU A 279 -2.51 -6.48 -24.85
CA GLU A 279 -3.31 -7.55 -24.23
C GLU A 279 -3.43 -7.36 -22.72
N ILE A 280 -4.60 -7.66 -22.17
CA ILE A 280 -4.82 -7.67 -20.73
C ILE A 280 -3.95 -8.75 -20.05
N LEU A 281 -3.59 -8.51 -18.80
CA LEU A 281 -2.84 -9.44 -17.95
C LEU A 281 -1.56 -9.96 -18.62
N SER A 282 -0.79 -9.08 -19.27
CA SER A 282 0.41 -9.44 -20.06
C SER A 282 1.50 -10.21 -19.29
N SER A 283 1.43 -10.25 -17.96
CA SER A 283 2.28 -11.06 -17.09
C SER A 283 1.82 -12.52 -16.93
N PHE A 284 0.59 -12.85 -17.31
CA PHE A 284 -0.01 -14.19 -17.18
C PHE A 284 0.21 -15.03 -18.43
N ASP A 285 -0.02 -16.34 -18.30
CA ASP A 285 0.04 -17.29 -19.41
C ASP A 285 -0.97 -16.93 -20.51
N VAL A 286 -0.59 -17.14 -21.77
CA VAL A 286 -1.43 -16.85 -22.94
C VAL A 286 -2.82 -17.46 -22.82
N ARG A 287 -2.93 -18.70 -22.31
CA ARG A 287 -4.22 -19.38 -22.13
C ARG A 287 -5.07 -18.71 -21.05
N LEU A 288 -4.45 -18.23 -19.97
CA LEU A 288 -5.15 -17.51 -18.91
C LEU A 288 -5.64 -16.14 -19.39
N ARG A 289 -4.84 -15.44 -20.21
CA ARG A 289 -5.24 -14.17 -20.84
C ARG A 289 -6.43 -14.34 -21.78
N GLN A 290 -6.43 -15.38 -22.61
CA GLN A 290 -7.58 -15.69 -23.47
C GLN A 290 -8.83 -16.05 -22.64
N TYR A 291 -8.67 -16.84 -21.58
CA TYR A 291 -9.78 -17.16 -20.68
C TYR A 291 -10.37 -15.89 -20.04
N ALA A 292 -9.52 -14.99 -19.54
CA ALA A 292 -9.94 -13.72 -18.94
C ALA A 292 -10.71 -12.85 -19.94
N THR A 293 -10.18 -12.71 -21.15
CA THR A 293 -10.79 -11.97 -22.26
C THR A 293 -12.20 -12.48 -22.55
N ASN A 294 -12.33 -13.79 -22.78
CA ASN A 294 -13.62 -14.43 -23.06
C ASN A 294 -14.61 -14.27 -21.90
N GLN A 295 -14.13 -14.39 -20.66
CA GLN A 295 -14.97 -14.29 -19.47
C GLN A 295 -15.48 -12.87 -19.23
N LEU A 296 -14.64 -11.84 -19.43
CA LEU A 296 -15.03 -10.43 -19.32
C LEU A 296 -16.07 -10.06 -20.38
N ILE A 297 -15.82 -10.43 -21.66
CA ILE A 297 -16.77 -10.21 -22.76
C ILE A 297 -18.11 -10.88 -22.45
N LYS A 298 -18.10 -12.15 -22.02
CA LYS A 298 -19.31 -12.89 -21.61
C LYS A 298 -20.05 -12.24 -20.43
N SER A 299 -19.36 -11.43 -19.64
CA SER A 299 -19.93 -10.71 -18.50
C SER A 299 -20.38 -9.28 -18.88
N GLY A 300 -20.32 -8.91 -20.16
CA GLY A 300 -20.80 -7.63 -20.67
C GLY A 300 -19.79 -6.49 -20.59
N VAL A 301 -18.51 -6.80 -20.36
CA VAL A 301 -17.43 -5.80 -20.42
C VAL A 301 -16.99 -5.64 -21.88
N ARG A 302 -17.08 -4.42 -22.41
CA ARG A 302 -16.50 -4.06 -23.71
C ARG A 302 -14.99 -3.93 -23.55
N LEU A 303 -14.21 -4.71 -24.29
CA LEU A 303 -12.76 -4.58 -24.34
C LEU A 303 -12.40 -3.70 -25.54
N VAL A 304 -11.61 -2.66 -25.30
CA VAL A 304 -11.12 -1.76 -26.36
C VAL A 304 -9.60 -1.77 -26.31
N GLN A 305 -8.98 -2.11 -27.43
CA GLN A 305 -7.55 -1.95 -27.58
C GLN A 305 -7.27 -0.54 -28.09
N GLY A 306 -6.54 0.27 -27.33
CA GLY A 306 -6.25 1.65 -27.68
C GLY A 306 -5.45 2.40 -26.64
N ILE A 307 -4.84 3.51 -27.06
CA ILE A 307 -4.04 4.38 -26.19
C ILE A 307 -4.80 5.68 -25.97
N VAL A 308 -5.07 6.03 -24.71
CA VAL A 308 -5.70 7.32 -24.38
C VAL A 308 -4.72 8.46 -24.70
N LYS A 309 -5.20 9.49 -25.38
CA LYS A 309 -4.41 10.68 -25.78
C LYS A 309 -4.82 11.97 -25.09
N ASP A 310 -6.08 12.09 -24.70
CA ASP A 310 -6.62 13.26 -24.01
C ASP A 310 -7.83 12.85 -23.18
N VAL A 311 -8.02 13.49 -22.03
CA VAL A 311 -9.21 13.31 -21.19
C VAL A 311 -9.89 14.66 -21.00
N GLN A 312 -11.17 14.71 -21.32
CA GLN A 312 -12.02 15.89 -21.16
C GLN A 312 -13.08 15.62 -20.08
N PRO A 313 -13.86 16.62 -19.63
CA PRO A 313 -14.78 16.45 -18.50
C PRO A 313 -15.82 15.33 -18.66
N ASN A 314 -16.21 15.01 -19.89
CA ASN A 314 -17.31 14.09 -20.19
C ASN A 314 -16.96 12.97 -21.18
N LYS A 315 -15.71 12.93 -21.68
CA LYS A 315 -15.22 11.94 -22.65
C LYS A 315 -13.71 11.83 -22.61
N LEU A 316 -13.17 10.71 -23.09
CA LEU A 316 -11.75 10.56 -23.41
C LEU A 316 -11.57 10.35 -24.91
N ILE A 317 -10.36 10.61 -25.40
CA ILE A 317 -9.98 10.49 -26.81
C ILE A 317 -8.88 9.45 -26.94
N LEU A 318 -9.08 8.47 -27.82
CA LEU A 318 -8.10 7.44 -28.15
C LEU A 318 -7.17 7.89 -29.29
N ASP A 319 -6.09 7.15 -29.49
CA ASP A 319 -5.06 7.39 -30.50
C ASP A 319 -5.55 7.27 -31.94
N ASN A 320 -6.63 6.52 -32.16
CA ASN A 320 -7.35 6.44 -33.43
C ASN A 320 -8.38 7.57 -33.62
N GLY A 321 -8.51 8.49 -32.67
CA GLY A 321 -9.50 9.57 -32.68
C GLY A 321 -10.90 9.18 -32.18
N GLU A 322 -11.13 7.94 -31.74
CA GLU A 322 -12.40 7.53 -31.14
C GLU A 322 -12.63 8.30 -29.83
N GLU A 323 -13.80 8.94 -29.74
CA GLU A 323 -14.27 9.58 -28.52
C GLU A 323 -15.11 8.60 -27.71
N VAL A 324 -14.73 8.41 -26.45
CA VAL A 324 -15.42 7.52 -25.52
C VAL A 324 -16.02 8.36 -24.39
N PRO A 325 -17.35 8.64 -24.42
CA PRO A 325 -18.02 9.32 -23.33
C PRO A 325 -17.87 8.54 -22.01
N PHE A 326 -17.93 9.20 -20.86
CA PHE A 326 -17.96 8.49 -19.59
C PHE A 326 -18.71 9.27 -18.51
N GLY A 327 -19.23 8.54 -17.54
CA GLY A 327 -19.71 9.08 -16.27
C GLY A 327 -18.74 8.79 -15.14
N LEU A 328 -18.02 7.68 -15.22
CA LEU A 328 -16.98 7.25 -14.29
C LEU A 328 -15.75 6.80 -15.09
N LEU A 329 -14.62 7.47 -14.89
CA LEU A 329 -13.34 7.09 -15.46
C LEU A 329 -12.38 6.66 -14.34
N VAL A 330 -11.95 5.39 -14.38
CA VAL A 330 -10.98 4.84 -13.42
C VAL A 330 -9.65 4.58 -14.12
N TRP A 331 -8.60 5.22 -13.61
CA TRP A 331 -7.25 5.08 -14.13
C TRP A 331 -6.45 4.09 -13.29
N SER A 332 -6.22 2.89 -13.83
CA SER A 332 -5.58 1.77 -13.13
C SER A 332 -4.26 1.32 -13.77
N THR A 333 -3.75 2.08 -14.74
CA THR A 333 -2.48 1.84 -15.42
C THR A 333 -1.40 2.82 -14.99
N GLY A 334 -0.15 2.44 -15.20
CA GLY A 334 1.01 3.29 -14.96
C GLY A 334 1.34 3.46 -13.49
N VAL A 335 2.51 2.98 -13.09
CA VAL A 335 3.08 3.24 -11.77
C VAL A 335 4.47 3.83 -11.97
N GLY A 336 4.74 4.97 -11.35
CA GLY A 336 5.98 5.71 -11.55
C GLY A 336 6.54 6.27 -10.24
N ALA A 337 7.82 6.62 -10.26
CA ALA A 337 8.43 7.33 -9.14
C ALA A 337 7.68 8.64 -8.85
N SER A 338 7.41 8.89 -7.57
CA SER A 338 6.73 10.11 -7.13
C SER A 338 7.57 11.35 -7.39
N SER A 339 6.91 12.50 -7.45
CA SER A 339 7.58 13.81 -7.47
C SER A 339 8.63 13.94 -6.35
N PHE A 340 8.26 13.53 -5.14
CA PHE A 340 9.15 13.45 -3.99
C PHE A 340 10.38 12.58 -4.28
N VAL A 341 10.21 11.33 -4.72
CA VAL A 341 11.33 10.42 -5.02
C VAL A 341 12.26 11.00 -6.08
N LYS A 342 11.71 11.63 -7.13
CA LYS A 342 12.51 12.25 -8.18
C LYS A 342 13.34 13.43 -7.67
N SER A 343 12.81 14.19 -6.71
CA SER A 343 13.49 15.37 -6.12
C SER A 343 14.66 15.03 -5.19
N LEU A 344 14.74 13.80 -4.67
CA LEU A 344 15.79 13.41 -3.73
C LEU A 344 17.18 13.40 -4.38
N PRO A 345 18.25 13.76 -3.65
CA PRO A 345 19.63 13.89 -4.17
C PRO A 345 20.36 12.53 -4.33
N PHE A 346 19.62 11.46 -4.63
CA PHE A 346 20.16 10.12 -4.79
C PHE A 346 20.17 9.69 -6.26
N PRO A 347 21.14 8.84 -6.68
CA PRO A 347 21.12 8.18 -7.97
C PRO A 347 19.76 7.55 -8.26
N LYS A 348 19.34 7.58 -9.53
CA LYS A 348 18.06 7.01 -9.96
C LYS A 348 18.28 5.73 -10.75
N SER A 349 17.46 4.73 -10.49
CA SER A 349 17.35 3.59 -11.42
C SER A 349 16.61 4.02 -12.68
N PRO A 350 16.63 3.20 -13.75
CA PRO A 350 15.74 3.41 -14.88
C PRO A 350 14.28 3.51 -14.41
N GLY A 351 13.50 4.42 -15.01
CA GLY A 351 12.15 4.76 -14.56
C GLY A 351 12.08 5.75 -13.38
N GLY A 352 13.22 6.25 -12.88
CA GLY A 352 13.28 7.37 -11.93
C GLY A 352 13.11 7.01 -10.45
N ARG A 353 13.17 5.73 -10.09
CA ARG A 353 13.12 5.26 -8.70
C ARG A 353 14.45 5.52 -7.99
N ILE A 354 14.50 5.43 -6.66
CA ILE A 354 15.77 5.51 -5.91
C ILE A 354 16.64 4.32 -6.32
N GLY A 355 17.85 4.60 -6.81
CA GLY A 355 18.84 3.61 -7.21
C GLY A 355 19.46 2.93 -5.99
N VAL A 356 19.42 1.60 -5.99
CA VAL A 356 20.00 0.78 -4.91
C VAL A 356 21.00 -0.26 -5.42
N ASP A 357 21.91 -0.67 -4.54
CA ASP A 357 22.78 -1.82 -4.74
C ASP A 357 22.06 -3.16 -4.45
N GLU A 358 22.82 -4.26 -4.52
CA GLU A 358 22.32 -5.61 -4.32
C GLU A 358 21.79 -5.90 -2.90
N TRP A 359 22.10 -5.06 -1.92
CA TRP A 359 21.64 -5.14 -0.53
C TRP A 359 20.52 -4.13 -0.23
N LEU A 360 19.98 -3.47 -1.26
CA LEU A 360 18.91 -2.46 -1.17
C LEU A 360 19.36 -1.15 -0.51
N ARG A 361 20.68 -0.92 -0.43
CA ARG A 361 21.30 0.31 0.08
C ARG A 361 21.50 1.31 -1.04
N VAL A 362 21.42 2.60 -0.73
CA VAL A 362 21.73 3.69 -1.67
C VAL A 362 23.26 3.88 -1.69
N PRO A 363 23.97 3.63 -2.79
CA PRO A 363 25.44 3.61 -2.77
C PRO A 363 26.10 4.93 -2.38
N SER A 364 25.44 6.05 -2.68
CA SER A 364 25.92 7.40 -2.33
C SER A 364 25.71 7.77 -0.85
N ALA A 365 25.02 6.94 -0.06
CA ALA A 365 24.73 7.22 1.35
C ALA A 365 24.60 5.90 2.14
N ARG A 366 25.65 5.52 2.88
CA ARG A 366 25.80 4.20 3.51
C ARG A 366 24.67 3.82 4.47
N ASP A 367 24.08 4.81 5.13
CA ASP A 367 23.04 4.65 6.14
C ASP A 367 21.62 4.76 5.56
N VAL A 368 21.49 4.86 4.23
CA VAL A 368 20.22 5.05 3.52
C VAL A 368 19.88 3.83 2.68
N PHE A 369 18.63 3.38 2.77
CA PHE A 369 18.09 2.22 2.07
C PHE A 369 16.78 2.57 1.38
N ALA A 370 16.43 1.84 0.33
CA ALA A 370 15.13 1.99 -0.33
C ALA A 370 14.52 0.63 -0.71
N ILE A 371 13.23 0.45 -0.44
CA ILE A 371 12.50 -0.80 -0.66
C ILE A 371 11.09 -0.54 -1.22
N GLY A 372 10.53 -1.53 -1.89
CA GLY A 372 9.22 -1.45 -2.55
C GLY A 372 9.25 -0.59 -3.81
N ASP A 373 8.08 -0.08 -4.20
CA ASP A 373 7.89 0.57 -5.50
C ASP A 373 8.69 1.88 -5.69
N CYS A 374 9.25 2.47 -4.62
CA CYS A 374 10.15 3.63 -4.70
C CYS A 374 11.61 3.28 -5.02
N SER A 375 11.95 1.99 -5.12
CA SER A 375 13.32 1.50 -5.33
C SER A 375 13.48 0.75 -6.64
N GLY A 376 14.68 0.83 -7.22
CA GLY A 376 15.10 0.02 -8.36
C GLY A 376 16.61 -0.19 -8.31
N PHE A 377 17.06 -1.35 -8.80
CA PHE A 377 18.49 -1.60 -8.91
C PHE A 377 19.12 -0.62 -9.91
N LEU A 378 20.33 -0.17 -9.58
CA LEU A 378 21.16 0.62 -10.48
C LEU A 378 21.62 -0.22 -11.68
N GLU A 379 21.80 0.40 -12.84
CA GLU A 379 22.20 -0.31 -14.06
C GLU A 379 23.55 -1.03 -13.89
N GLU A 380 24.47 -0.42 -13.13
CA GLU A 380 25.79 -0.98 -12.82
C GLU A 380 25.73 -2.30 -12.05
N THR A 381 24.60 -2.61 -11.40
CA THR A 381 24.40 -3.91 -10.72
C THR A 381 24.13 -5.05 -11.69
N GLY A 382 23.80 -4.76 -12.95
CA GLY A 382 23.38 -5.75 -13.94
C GLY A 382 22.07 -6.47 -13.63
N LYS A 383 21.29 -5.99 -12.65
CA LYS A 383 20.00 -6.58 -12.25
C LYS A 383 18.82 -5.87 -12.89
N ASP A 384 17.85 -6.68 -13.33
CA ASP A 384 16.57 -6.16 -13.81
C ASP A 384 15.80 -5.42 -12.72
N ILE A 385 15.07 -4.37 -13.13
CA ILE A 385 14.13 -3.69 -12.24
C ILE A 385 12.99 -4.64 -11.89
N LEU A 386 12.79 -4.84 -10.58
CA LEU A 386 11.70 -5.65 -10.09
C LEU A 386 10.33 -4.97 -10.31
N PRO A 387 9.28 -5.75 -10.64
CA PRO A 387 7.95 -5.22 -10.86
C PRO A 387 7.35 -4.63 -9.57
N ALA A 388 6.51 -3.61 -9.72
CA ALA A 388 5.81 -2.94 -8.61
C ALA A 388 4.70 -3.85 -8.03
N LEU A 389 5.10 -4.84 -7.23
CA LEU A 389 4.23 -5.85 -6.65
C LEU A 389 4.35 -5.88 -5.12
N ALA A 390 3.21 -6.05 -4.44
CA ALA A 390 3.16 -6.27 -2.99
C ALA A 390 4.11 -7.40 -2.52
N GLN A 391 4.26 -8.46 -3.33
CA GLN A 391 5.14 -9.58 -3.02
C GLN A 391 6.64 -9.20 -3.05
N VAL A 392 7.04 -8.31 -3.96
CA VAL A 392 8.41 -7.78 -4.03
C VAL A 392 8.67 -6.91 -2.79
N ALA A 393 7.76 -5.96 -2.53
CA ALA A 393 7.80 -5.08 -1.38
C ALA A 393 7.88 -5.84 -0.04
N GLU A 394 7.05 -6.87 0.15
CA GLU A 394 7.08 -7.71 1.34
C GLU A 394 8.42 -8.45 1.49
N ARG A 395 8.94 -9.04 0.40
CA ARG A 395 10.21 -9.77 0.46
C ARG A 395 11.40 -8.85 0.74
N GLN A 396 11.44 -7.68 0.11
CA GLN A 396 12.46 -6.66 0.37
C GLN A 396 12.40 -6.17 1.83
N GLY A 397 11.20 -5.88 2.35
CA GLY A 397 11.02 -5.50 3.75
C GLY A 397 11.50 -6.56 4.73
N LYS A 398 11.17 -7.84 4.48
CA LYS A 398 11.67 -8.97 5.30
C LYS A 398 13.19 -9.10 5.24
N TYR A 399 13.76 -9.04 4.04
CA TYR A 399 15.20 -9.15 3.85
C TYR A 399 15.94 -8.03 4.58
N LEU A 400 15.52 -6.78 4.38
CA LEU A 400 16.17 -5.62 4.99
C LEU A 400 16.04 -5.63 6.52
N ALA A 401 14.94 -6.12 7.09
CA ALA A 401 14.82 -6.28 8.54
C ALA A 401 15.90 -7.23 9.09
N HIS A 402 16.10 -8.38 8.45
CA HIS A 402 17.15 -9.32 8.84
C HIS A 402 18.55 -8.74 8.66
N LEU A 403 18.77 -8.00 7.58
CA LEU A 403 20.04 -7.32 7.31
C LEU A 403 20.36 -6.29 8.40
N LEU A 404 19.42 -5.39 8.71
CA LEU A 404 19.64 -4.36 9.73
C LEU A 404 19.84 -4.97 11.13
N ASN A 405 19.13 -6.04 11.47
CA ASN A 405 19.36 -6.76 12.73
C ASN A 405 20.74 -7.44 12.77
N HIS A 406 21.24 -7.94 11.64
CA HIS A 406 22.60 -8.47 11.52
C HIS A 406 23.63 -7.37 11.75
N VAL A 407 23.47 -6.25 11.05
CA VAL A 407 24.33 -5.06 11.17
C VAL A 407 24.38 -4.54 12.60
N MET A 408 23.23 -4.48 13.27
CA MET A 408 23.13 -4.10 14.68
C MET A 408 23.97 -5.01 15.58
N LYS A 409 23.84 -6.34 15.41
CA LYS A 409 24.55 -7.34 16.23
C LYS A 409 26.05 -7.33 15.99
N ALA A 410 26.49 -6.92 14.81
CA ALA A 410 27.89 -6.70 14.46
C ALA A 410 28.43 -5.34 14.92
N GLY A 411 27.61 -4.49 15.56
CA GLY A 411 28.01 -3.18 16.08
C GLY A 411 27.85 -2.00 15.11
N GLY A 412 27.34 -2.21 13.88
CA GLY A 412 27.20 -1.19 12.84
C GLY A 412 25.84 -0.45 12.80
N GLY A 413 25.10 -0.44 13.90
CA GLY A 413 23.72 0.07 13.97
C GLY A 413 23.59 1.60 13.96
N HIS A 414 24.59 2.32 14.48
CA HIS A 414 24.60 3.79 14.50
C HIS A 414 25.08 4.38 13.17
N ALA A 415 24.72 5.64 12.92
CA ALA A 415 25.23 6.40 11.78
C ALA A 415 26.76 6.58 11.88
N ASN A 416 27.42 6.68 10.73
CA ASN A 416 28.86 6.92 10.61
C ASN A 416 29.76 5.90 11.36
N CYS A 417 29.26 4.70 11.66
CA CYS A 417 30.11 3.64 12.18
C CYS A 417 31.15 3.24 11.12
N GLU A 418 32.44 3.35 11.46
CA GLU A 418 33.56 2.94 10.60
C GLU A 418 33.78 1.41 10.57
N ILE A 419 32.85 0.63 11.11
CA ILE A 419 32.93 -0.83 11.13
C ILE A 419 32.52 -1.37 9.76
N ASP A 420 33.45 -2.05 9.10
CA ASP A 420 33.12 -2.83 7.90
C ASP A 420 32.37 -4.10 8.32
N VAL A 421 31.05 -4.09 8.14
CA VAL A 421 30.18 -5.20 8.50
C VAL A 421 29.89 -6.02 7.25
N ASP A 422 30.13 -7.33 7.33
CA ASP A 422 29.64 -8.27 6.32
C ASP A 422 28.12 -8.18 6.20
N LEU A 423 27.63 -7.73 5.04
CA LEU A 423 26.19 -7.60 4.77
C LEU A 423 25.54 -8.96 4.44
N GLY A 424 26.32 -10.03 4.35
CA GLY A 424 25.84 -11.35 3.99
C GLY A 424 25.33 -11.40 2.54
N PRO A 425 24.46 -12.37 2.20
CA PRO A 425 24.03 -12.58 0.83
C PRO A 425 23.16 -11.43 0.30
N ALA A 426 23.37 -11.07 -0.97
CA ALA A 426 22.55 -10.13 -1.72
C ALA A 426 21.06 -10.51 -1.76
N PHE A 427 20.19 -9.51 -1.96
CA PHE A 427 18.77 -9.75 -2.16
C PHE A 427 18.50 -10.49 -3.48
N VAL A 428 17.73 -11.57 -3.39
CA VAL A 428 17.26 -12.34 -4.54
C VAL A 428 15.74 -12.48 -4.48
N TYR A 429 15.06 -11.98 -5.50
CA TYR A 429 13.62 -12.14 -5.64
C TYR A 429 13.28 -13.47 -6.30
N LYS A 430 12.33 -14.21 -5.69
CA LYS A 430 11.73 -15.40 -6.26
C LYS A 430 10.23 -15.18 -6.41
N HIS A 431 9.75 -15.13 -7.65
CA HIS A 431 8.34 -14.96 -7.95
C HIS A 431 7.54 -16.20 -7.51
N LEU A 432 6.51 -16.00 -6.68
CA LEU A 432 5.63 -17.07 -6.20
C LEU A 432 4.43 -17.36 -7.10
N GLY A 433 4.32 -16.64 -8.22
CA GLY A 433 3.13 -16.65 -9.07
C GLY A 433 2.24 -15.41 -8.88
N SER A 434 1.19 -15.37 -9.69
CA SER A 434 0.23 -14.29 -9.81
C SER A 434 -1.20 -14.83 -9.81
N MET A 435 -2.13 -14.05 -9.27
CA MET A 435 -3.56 -14.38 -9.27
C MET A 435 -4.38 -13.14 -9.59
N ALA A 436 -5.49 -13.31 -10.29
CA ALA A 436 -6.44 -12.24 -10.58
C ALA A 436 -7.87 -12.80 -10.64
N THR A 437 -8.84 -12.10 -10.06
CA THR A 437 -10.27 -12.41 -10.26
C THR A 437 -10.78 -11.76 -11.55
N VAL A 438 -11.73 -12.40 -12.24
CA VAL A 438 -12.34 -11.89 -13.49
C VAL A 438 -13.87 -11.79 -13.39
N GLY A 439 -14.39 -11.69 -12.15
CA GLY A 439 -15.81 -11.66 -11.85
C GLY A 439 -16.49 -13.04 -11.94
N ARG A 440 -17.80 -13.08 -11.66
CA ARG A 440 -18.70 -14.26 -11.75
C ARG A 440 -18.14 -15.53 -11.10
N TYR A 441 -17.49 -15.39 -9.95
CA TYR A 441 -16.86 -16.49 -9.22
C TYR A 441 -15.77 -17.23 -10.03
N LYS A 442 -15.06 -16.52 -10.90
CA LYS A 442 -13.94 -17.04 -11.70
C LYS A 442 -12.67 -16.25 -11.38
N ALA A 443 -11.55 -16.95 -11.29
CA ALA A 443 -10.23 -16.35 -11.15
C ALA A 443 -9.19 -17.10 -11.96
N LEU A 444 -7.99 -16.53 -12.00
CA LEU A 444 -6.79 -17.06 -12.64
C LEU A 444 -5.74 -17.28 -11.56
N VAL A 445 -5.04 -18.40 -11.65
CA VAL A 445 -3.89 -18.73 -10.81
C VAL A 445 -2.77 -19.15 -11.74
N ASP A 446 -1.68 -18.39 -11.72
CA ASP A 446 -0.47 -18.66 -12.49
C ASP A 446 0.70 -18.81 -11.51
N LEU A 447 1.15 -20.05 -11.28
CA LEU A 447 2.26 -20.36 -10.36
C LEU A 447 3.60 -20.54 -11.10
N ARG A 448 3.71 -20.05 -12.33
CA ARG A 448 4.98 -19.99 -13.06
C ARG A 448 5.91 -18.97 -12.39
N GLN A 449 7.21 -19.26 -12.36
CA GLN A 449 8.23 -18.35 -11.80
C GLN A 449 8.74 -17.35 -12.83
N SER A 450 8.69 -17.72 -14.11
CA SER A 450 8.99 -16.89 -15.27
C SER A 450 8.06 -17.25 -16.43
N LYS A 451 8.00 -16.41 -17.48
CA LYS A 451 7.18 -16.66 -18.68
C LYS A 451 7.49 -18.00 -19.36
N GLU A 452 8.72 -18.50 -19.22
CA GLU A 452 9.21 -19.73 -19.85
C GLU A 452 9.20 -20.94 -18.92
N SER A 453 8.99 -20.74 -17.62
CA SER A 453 8.99 -21.83 -16.65
C SER A 453 7.75 -22.73 -16.76
N LYS A 454 7.94 -24.05 -16.64
CA LYS A 454 6.83 -24.99 -16.44
C LYS A 454 6.25 -24.78 -15.05
N GLY A 455 4.99 -24.39 -14.98
CA GLY A 455 4.27 -24.17 -13.73
C GLY A 455 2.78 -24.47 -13.88
N ILE A 456 2.06 -24.40 -12.77
CA ILE A 456 0.62 -24.65 -12.74
C ILE A 456 -0.11 -23.38 -13.18
N SER A 457 -0.88 -23.48 -14.26
CA SER A 457 -1.80 -22.43 -14.73
C SER A 457 -3.22 -22.96 -14.69
N LEU A 458 -4.07 -22.35 -13.85
CA LEU A 458 -5.45 -22.78 -13.64
C LEU A 458 -6.40 -21.60 -13.78
N ALA A 459 -7.55 -21.82 -14.41
CA ALA A 459 -8.61 -20.83 -14.53
C ALA A 459 -9.96 -21.39 -14.06
N GLY A 460 -10.82 -20.49 -13.58
CA GLY A 460 -12.23 -20.76 -13.33
C GLY A 460 -12.61 -20.80 -11.86
N PHE A 461 -13.59 -21.64 -11.51
CA PHE A 461 -14.20 -21.65 -10.18
C PHE A 461 -13.27 -22.21 -9.10
N VAL A 462 -12.51 -23.26 -9.40
CA VAL A 462 -11.50 -23.80 -8.48
C VAL A 462 -10.42 -22.76 -8.20
N SER A 463 -9.94 -22.07 -9.26
CA SER A 463 -9.01 -20.94 -9.11
C SER A 463 -9.59 -19.81 -8.26
N TRP A 464 -10.89 -19.52 -8.37
CA TRP A 464 -11.56 -18.53 -7.53
C TRP A 464 -11.57 -18.92 -6.04
N PHE A 465 -11.78 -20.20 -5.73
CA PHE A 465 -11.68 -20.69 -4.36
C PHE A 465 -10.24 -20.59 -3.81
N ILE A 466 -9.24 -20.91 -4.65
CA ILE A 466 -7.82 -20.74 -4.31
C ILE A 466 -7.51 -19.26 -4.06
N TRP A 467 -7.94 -18.36 -4.96
CA TRP A 467 -7.77 -16.91 -4.83
C TRP A 467 -8.34 -16.41 -3.50
N ARG A 468 -9.58 -16.79 -3.16
CA ARG A 468 -10.20 -16.40 -1.88
C ARG A 468 -9.43 -16.91 -0.68
N SER A 469 -9.04 -18.19 -0.71
CA SER A 469 -8.31 -18.82 0.39
C SER A 469 -6.93 -18.18 0.59
N ALA A 470 -6.23 -17.88 -0.49
CA ALA A 470 -4.93 -17.24 -0.45
C ALA A 470 -5.02 -15.81 0.07
N TYR A 471 -5.97 -15.00 -0.40
CA TYR A 471 -6.11 -13.63 0.11
C TYR A 471 -6.63 -13.58 1.54
N LEU A 472 -7.57 -14.46 1.92
CA LEU A 472 -8.03 -14.56 3.31
C LEU A 472 -6.89 -14.92 4.27
N THR A 473 -5.99 -15.83 3.88
CA THR A 473 -4.84 -16.20 4.72
C THR A 473 -3.75 -15.12 4.73
N ARG A 474 -3.63 -14.31 3.67
CA ARG A 474 -2.62 -13.24 3.56
C ARG A 474 -3.04 -11.92 4.18
N VAL A 475 -4.34 -11.66 4.40
CA VAL A 475 -4.80 -10.51 5.19
C VAL A 475 -4.10 -10.55 6.56
N ILE A 476 -3.58 -9.40 6.97
CA ILE A 476 -2.55 -9.31 8.01
C ILE A 476 -3.12 -9.61 9.40
N SER A 477 -4.25 -9.02 9.77
CA SER A 477 -4.86 -9.24 11.08
C SER A 477 -6.02 -10.24 11.05
N TRP A 478 -6.16 -11.01 12.13
CA TRP A 478 -7.32 -11.90 12.33
C TRP A 478 -8.66 -11.17 12.27
N ARG A 479 -8.71 -9.91 12.73
CA ARG A 479 -9.91 -9.08 12.66
C ARG A 479 -10.31 -8.83 11.21
N ASN A 480 -9.40 -8.37 10.36
CA ASN A 480 -9.75 -8.12 8.96
C ASN A 480 -10.00 -9.42 8.20
N ARG A 481 -9.37 -10.54 8.57
CA ARG A 481 -9.76 -11.86 8.04
C ARG A 481 -11.22 -12.16 8.33
N LEU A 482 -11.66 -11.94 9.57
CA LEU A 482 -13.06 -12.12 9.96
C LEU A 482 -13.97 -11.15 9.18
N TYR A 483 -13.60 -9.87 9.07
CA TYR A 483 -14.39 -8.90 8.30
C TYR A 483 -14.49 -9.25 6.82
N VAL A 484 -13.40 -9.69 6.19
CA VAL A 484 -13.42 -10.15 4.80
C VAL A 484 -14.33 -11.37 4.66
N ALA A 485 -14.24 -12.36 5.53
CA ALA A 485 -15.09 -13.54 5.50
C ALA A 485 -16.58 -13.20 5.71
N ILE A 486 -16.90 -12.34 6.68
CA ILE A 486 -18.27 -11.88 6.96
C ILE A 486 -18.79 -11.09 5.76
N ASN A 487 -18.07 -10.11 5.26
CA ASN A 487 -18.51 -9.30 4.10
C ASN A 487 -18.76 -10.16 2.86
N TRP A 488 -17.91 -11.15 2.65
CA TRP A 488 -18.09 -12.11 1.57
C TRP A 488 -19.34 -12.97 1.74
N LEU A 489 -19.68 -13.36 2.96
CA LEU A 489 -20.89 -14.10 3.28
C LEU A 489 -22.13 -13.22 3.17
N THR A 490 -22.09 -12.01 3.74
CA THR A 490 -23.21 -11.06 3.68
C THR A 490 -23.48 -10.61 2.25
N THR A 491 -22.45 -10.32 1.46
CA THR A 491 -22.59 -10.02 0.02
C THR A 491 -23.19 -11.18 -0.77
N LEU A 492 -22.83 -12.42 -0.40
CA LEU A 492 -23.38 -13.60 -1.04
C LEU A 492 -24.88 -13.75 -0.74
N LEU A 493 -25.29 -13.56 0.53
CA LEU A 493 -26.66 -13.78 1.02
C LEU A 493 -27.61 -12.61 0.75
N PHE A 494 -27.15 -11.37 0.94
CA PHE A 494 -27.99 -10.16 0.97
C PHE A 494 -27.71 -9.18 -0.19
N GLY A 495 -26.68 -9.45 -1.00
CA GLY A 495 -26.19 -8.51 -2.01
C GLY A 495 -25.25 -7.46 -1.41
N ARG A 496 -24.81 -6.51 -2.24
CA ARG A 496 -23.82 -5.50 -1.84
C ARG A 496 -24.48 -4.35 -1.06
N ASP A 497 -23.72 -3.73 -0.17
CA ASP A 497 -24.12 -2.45 0.42
C ASP A 497 -23.91 -1.33 -0.60
N ILE A 498 -25.01 -0.72 -1.02
CA ILE A 498 -25.06 0.35 -2.02
C ILE A 498 -25.38 1.72 -1.40
N SER A 499 -25.22 1.85 -0.09
CA SER A 499 -25.37 3.13 0.60
C SER A 499 -24.29 4.11 0.13
N ARG A 500 -24.70 5.34 -0.22
CA ARG A 500 -23.75 6.42 -0.52
C ARG A 500 -23.39 7.15 0.78
N ILE A 501 -22.28 6.75 1.40
CA ILE A 501 -21.74 7.30 2.64
C ILE A 501 -20.63 8.30 2.33
#